data_AF-A0A8J5YA96-F1
#
_entry.id   AF-A0A8J5YA96-F1
#
_cell.length_a   1.000
_cell.length_b   1.000
_cell.length_c   1.000
_cell.angle_alpha   90.00
_cell.angle_beta   90.00
_cell.angle_gamma   90.00
#
_symmetry.space_group_name_H-M   'P 1'
#
loop_
_entity.id
_entity.type
_entity.pdbx_description
1 polymer ?
#
loop_
_entity_poly.entity_id
_entity_poly.type
_entity_poly.pdbx_seq_one_letter_code
_entity_poly.pdbx_strand_id
1 'polypeptide(L)'
;MDWELPPCGWMKFNVAWVSSDERAACRRVLRDEKGVVSALFSSNCVVEGLEMVVLMAIKVAIEMFSSLFHKVQLPLIIEFDLSTVSNWLKYRSLRPWSLRKLFAEIEDGCRHITEI
;
A
#
# COMPACT_ATOMS: atom_id res chain seq x y z
N MET A 1 -16.14 -1.30 -7.28
CA MET A 1 -14.99 -2.16 -6.91
C MET A 1 -15.59 -3.42 -6.33
N ASP A 2 -15.67 -4.48 -7.12
CA ASP A 2 -16.12 -5.77 -6.62
C ASP A 2 -14.92 -6.46 -5.96
N TRP A 3 -15.09 -6.89 -4.72
CA TRP A 3 -14.02 -7.51 -3.94
C TRP A 3 -13.71 -8.92 -4.47
N GLU A 4 -12.43 -9.18 -4.73
CA GLU A 4 -11.94 -10.48 -5.18
C GLU A 4 -10.91 -11.07 -4.20
N LEU A 5 -10.95 -12.40 -4.07
CA LEU A 5 -9.97 -13.16 -3.30
C LEU A 5 -8.59 -13.09 -3.97
N PRO A 6 -7.50 -12.94 -3.21
CA PRO A 6 -6.16 -13.06 -3.78
C PRO A 6 -5.87 -14.49 -4.24
N PRO A 7 -4.89 -14.69 -5.13
CA PRO A 7 -4.44 -16.01 -5.53
C PRO A 7 -3.96 -16.85 -4.33
N CYS A 8 -4.00 -18.18 -4.47
CA CYS A 8 -3.50 -19.11 -3.45
C CYS A 8 -2.03 -18.81 -3.13
N GLY A 9 -1.70 -18.71 -1.84
CA GLY A 9 -0.38 -18.36 -1.32
C GLY A 9 -0.09 -16.85 -1.24
N TRP A 10 -1.03 -15.99 -1.65
CA TRP A 10 -0.84 -14.53 -1.64
C TRP A 10 -1.54 -13.87 -0.47
N MET A 11 -0.95 -12.77 0.00
CA MET A 11 -1.64 -11.84 0.89
C MET A 11 -2.15 -10.63 0.13
N LYS A 12 -3.29 -10.08 0.56
CA LYS A 12 -3.87 -8.87 -0.02
C LYS A 12 -4.04 -7.79 1.02
N PHE A 13 -3.55 -6.61 0.70
CA PHE A 13 -3.56 -5.44 1.55
C PHE A 13 -4.43 -4.36 0.89
N ASN A 14 -5.63 -4.18 1.42
CA ASN A 14 -6.59 -3.21 0.89
C ASN A 14 -6.41 -1.86 1.59
N VAL A 15 -6.25 -0.82 0.81
CA VAL A 15 -6.07 0.55 1.28
C VAL A 15 -7.33 1.34 0.98
N ALA A 16 -8.00 1.79 2.04
CA ALA A 16 -9.06 2.76 1.98
C ALA A 16 -8.57 4.07 2.63
N TRP A 17 -8.90 5.18 2.01
CA TRP A 17 -8.69 6.52 2.50
C TRP A 17 -10.01 7.28 2.72
N VAL A 18 -9.95 8.32 3.53
CA VAL A 18 -10.96 9.37 3.60
C VAL A 18 -10.21 10.69 3.77
N SER A 19 -10.64 11.73 3.07
CA SER A 19 -10.10 13.08 3.23
C SER A 19 -11.22 14.05 3.52
N SER A 20 -11.02 14.92 4.50
CA SER A 20 -11.72 16.18 4.66
C SER A 20 -10.73 17.34 4.49
N ASP A 21 -11.25 18.58 4.44
CA ASP A 21 -10.45 19.80 4.22
C ASP A 21 -9.27 19.95 5.18
N GLU A 22 -9.32 19.36 6.38
CA GLU A 22 -8.29 19.49 7.41
C GLU A 22 -7.54 18.17 7.72
N ARG A 23 -8.09 17.01 7.34
CA ARG A 23 -7.56 15.71 7.78
C ARG A 23 -7.75 14.64 6.73
N ALA A 24 -6.70 13.85 6.52
CA ALA A 24 -6.82 12.57 5.87
C ALA A 24 -6.68 11.43 6.88
N ALA A 25 -7.44 10.36 6.69
CA ALA A 25 -7.23 9.12 7.39
C ALA A 25 -7.13 7.98 6.39
N CYS A 26 -6.30 7.00 6.71
CA CYS A 26 -6.16 5.78 5.93
C CYS A 26 -6.47 4.58 6.81
N ARG A 27 -7.36 3.73 6.31
CA ARG A 27 -7.66 2.41 6.83
C ARG A 27 -7.07 1.35 5.90
N ARG A 28 -6.55 0.30 6.51
CA ARG A 28 -5.77 -0.73 5.84
C ARG A 28 -6.23 -2.09 6.35
N VAL A 29 -6.44 -3.04 5.45
CA VAL A 29 -6.92 -4.38 5.78
C VAL A 29 -6.02 -5.42 5.12
N LEU A 30 -5.26 -6.15 5.94
CA LEU A 30 -4.48 -7.29 5.49
C LEU A 30 -5.35 -8.54 5.55
N ARG A 31 -5.39 -9.29 4.45
CA ARG A 31 -6.13 -10.54 4.30
C ARG A 31 -5.23 -11.64 3.77
N ASP A 32 -5.51 -12.86 4.21
CA ASP A 32 -4.88 -14.07 3.68
C ASP A 32 -5.52 -14.52 2.35
N GLU A 33 -4.99 -15.62 1.81
CA GLU A 33 -5.46 -16.28 0.59
C GLU A 33 -6.96 -16.66 0.61
N LYS A 34 -7.55 -16.83 1.81
CA LYS A 34 -8.97 -17.16 2.00
C LYS A 34 -9.84 -15.92 2.18
N GLY A 35 -9.25 -14.73 2.09
CA GLY A 35 -9.90 -13.45 2.30
C GLY A 35 -10.18 -13.14 3.77
N VAL A 36 -9.70 -13.96 4.70
CA VAL A 36 -9.87 -13.75 6.15
C VAL A 36 -9.03 -12.56 6.57
N VAL A 37 -9.60 -11.65 7.35
CA VAL A 37 -8.89 -10.48 7.87
C VAL A 37 -7.84 -10.95 8.88
N SER A 38 -6.57 -10.85 8.52
CA SER A 38 -5.45 -11.18 9.39
C SER A 38 -5.05 -9.99 10.27
N ALA A 39 -5.21 -8.76 9.76
CA ALA A 39 -4.96 -7.55 10.54
C ALA A 39 -5.68 -6.31 9.98
N LEU A 40 -5.94 -5.34 10.87
CA LEU A 40 -6.53 -4.04 10.57
C LEU A 40 -5.63 -2.92 11.08
N PHE A 41 -5.37 -1.93 10.24
CA PHE A 41 -4.59 -0.75 10.63
C PHE A 41 -5.33 0.53 10.26
N SER A 42 -5.19 1.54 11.09
CA SER A 42 -5.71 2.88 10.83
C SER A 42 -4.68 3.90 11.25
N SER A 43 -4.44 4.90 10.41
CA SER A 43 -3.59 6.04 10.75
C SER A 43 -4.22 7.32 10.25
N ASN A 44 -4.17 8.36 11.08
CA ASN A 44 -4.41 9.72 10.63
C ASN A 44 -3.15 10.21 9.92
N CYS A 45 -3.34 10.89 8.79
CA CYS A 45 -2.28 11.47 8.00
C CYS A 45 -2.51 12.98 7.95
N VAL A 46 -1.54 13.73 8.49
CA VAL A 46 -1.47 15.19 8.31
C VAL A 46 -0.60 15.43 7.08
N VAL A 47 -1.17 15.16 5.90
CA VAL A 47 -0.50 15.35 4.61
C VAL A 47 -1.46 16.03 3.65
N GLU A 48 -0.92 16.90 2.81
CA GLU A 48 -1.66 17.53 1.73
C GLU A 48 -1.69 16.57 0.53
N GLY A 49 -2.89 16.30 0.01
CA GLY A 49 -3.11 15.51 -1.20
C GLY A 49 -3.40 14.02 -0.96
N LEU A 50 -4.40 13.51 -1.67
CA LEU A 50 -4.82 12.11 -1.62
C LEU A 50 -3.70 11.17 -2.08
N GLU A 51 -2.88 11.61 -3.03
CA GLU A 51 -1.75 10.85 -3.56
C GLU A 51 -0.71 10.57 -2.46
N MET A 52 -0.44 11.56 -1.61
CA MET A 52 0.49 11.40 -0.48
C MET A 52 -0.05 10.42 0.55
N VAL A 53 -1.35 10.48 0.85
CA VAL A 53 -2.00 9.53 1.77
C VAL A 53 -1.84 8.10 1.27
N VAL A 54 -2.10 7.87 -0.01
CA VAL A 54 -2.01 6.54 -0.62
C VAL A 54 -0.57 6.06 -0.69
N LEU A 55 0.39 6.89 -1.11
CA LEU A 55 1.81 6.52 -1.13
C LEU A 55 2.35 6.18 0.27
N MET A 56 1.99 6.98 1.29
CA MET A 56 2.34 6.68 2.68
C MET A 56 1.67 5.38 3.16
N ALA A 57 0.44 5.11 2.73
CA ALA A 57 -0.23 3.86 3.04
C ALA A 57 0.44 2.63 2.42
N ILE A 58 0.91 2.74 1.18
CA ILE A 58 1.69 1.71 0.50
C ILE A 58 3.00 1.46 1.24
N LYS A 59 3.74 2.53 1.57
CA LYS A 59 4.99 2.43 2.35
C LYS A 59 4.75 1.69 3.67
N VAL A 60 3.75 2.12 4.44
CA VAL A 60 3.41 1.46 5.71
C VAL A 60 3.02 -0.01 5.48
N ALA A 61 2.22 -0.32 4.47
CA ALA A 61 1.85 -1.69 4.15
C ALA A 61 3.06 -2.59 3.91
N ILE A 62 4.05 -2.10 3.14
CA ILE A 62 5.31 -2.81 2.85
C ILE A 62 6.14 -3.00 4.12
N GLU A 63 6.30 -1.96 4.94
CA GLU A 63 7.07 -2.03 6.20
C GLU A 63 6.44 -3.02 7.18
N MET A 64 5.10 -2.99 7.29
CA MET A 64 4.35 -3.91 8.14
C MET A 64 4.45 -5.35 7.65
N PHE A 65 4.25 -5.57 6.36
CA PHE A 65 4.36 -6.89 5.75
C PHE A 65 5.77 -7.46 5.93
N SER A 66 6.79 -6.67 5.63
CA SER A 66 8.19 -7.06 5.82
C SER A 66 8.48 -7.41 7.27
N SER A 67 7.93 -6.66 8.23
CA SER A 67 8.13 -6.94 9.66
C SER A 67 7.44 -8.24 10.11
N LEU A 68 6.17 -8.43 9.73
CA LEU A 68 5.37 -9.59 10.12
C LEU A 68 5.84 -10.88 9.45
N PHE A 69 6.26 -10.80 8.19
CA PHE A 69 6.61 -11.96 7.37
C PHE A 69 8.10 -12.03 7.02
N HIS A 70 8.99 -11.37 7.77
CA HIS A 70 10.44 -11.34 7.51
C HIS A 70 11.11 -12.72 7.34
N LYS A 71 10.50 -13.81 7.82
CA LYS A 71 11.02 -15.19 7.69
C LYS A 71 10.38 -16.00 6.57
N VAL A 72 9.36 -15.47 5.91
CA VAL A 72 8.56 -16.19 4.91
C VAL A 72 8.48 -15.34 3.65
N GLN A 73 8.88 -15.92 2.52
CA GLN A 73 8.67 -15.27 1.23
C GLN A 73 7.21 -15.48 0.82
N LEU A 74 6.42 -14.42 0.94
CA LEU A 74 5.03 -14.37 0.49
C LEU A 74 4.88 -13.20 -0.48
N PRO A 75 4.16 -13.40 -1.60
CA PRO A 75 3.78 -12.30 -2.49
C PRO A 75 2.64 -11.46 -1.85
N LEU A 76 2.62 -10.17 -2.18
CA LEU A 76 1.71 -9.18 -1.58
C LEU A 76 1.02 -8.35 -2.67
N ILE A 77 -0.31 -8.40 -2.73
CA ILE A 77 -1.10 -7.45 -3.52
C ILE A 77 -1.44 -6.25 -2.64
N ILE A 78 -1.18 -5.03 -3.13
CA ILE A 78 -1.67 -3.79 -2.50
C ILE A 78 -2.74 -3.17 -3.39
N GLU A 79 -3.99 -3.19 -2.92
CA GLU A 79 -5.14 -2.66 -3.65
C GLU A 79 -5.52 -1.27 -3.13
N PHE A 80 -5.68 -0.30 -4.03
CA PHE A 80 -6.09 1.07 -3.75
C PHE A 80 -6.77 1.70 -4.97
N ASP A 81 -7.65 2.68 -4.75
CA ASP A 81 -8.43 3.33 -5.81
C ASP A 81 -7.90 4.74 -6.13
N LEU A 82 -6.71 4.83 -6.73
CA LEU A 82 -6.15 6.11 -7.17
C LEU A 82 -5.27 5.95 -8.42
N SER A 83 -5.84 6.21 -9.59
CA SER A 83 -5.19 6.01 -10.89
C SER A 83 -3.89 6.81 -11.05
N THR A 84 -3.83 8.03 -10.50
CA THR A 84 -2.61 8.87 -10.50
C THR A 84 -1.44 8.13 -9.85
N VAL A 85 -1.65 7.58 -8.65
CA VAL A 85 -0.61 6.81 -7.94
C VAL A 85 -0.28 5.52 -8.68
N SER A 86 -1.29 4.83 -9.23
CA SER A 86 -1.06 3.63 -10.05
C SER A 86 -0.16 3.92 -11.25
N ASN A 87 -0.40 5.03 -11.95
CA ASN A 87 0.41 5.47 -13.08
C ASN A 87 1.84 5.83 -12.66
N TRP A 88 2.02 6.51 -11.52
CA TRP A 88 3.36 6.81 -10.99
C TRP A 88 4.15 5.56 -10.61
N LEU A 89 3.50 4.55 -10.04
CA LEU A 89 4.15 3.28 -9.69
C LEU A 89 4.61 2.54 -10.96
N LYS A 90 3.73 2.46 -11.97
CA LYS A 90 4.00 1.80 -13.26
C LYS A 90 5.04 2.52 -14.12
N TYR A 91 4.94 3.85 -14.20
CA TYR A 91 5.73 4.66 -15.13
C TYR A 91 6.60 5.66 -14.37
N ARG A 92 7.89 5.32 -14.19
CA ARG A 92 8.88 6.16 -13.49
C ARG A 92 8.96 7.59 -14.01
N SER A 93 8.75 7.81 -15.31
CA SER A 93 8.79 9.13 -15.95
C SER A 93 7.67 10.07 -15.50
N LEU A 94 6.56 9.55 -14.97
CA LEU A 94 5.43 10.35 -14.51
C LEU A 94 5.55 10.77 -13.04
N ARG A 95 6.57 10.29 -12.32
CA ARG A 95 6.71 10.51 -10.88
C ARG A 95 7.11 11.96 -10.59
N PRO A 96 6.43 12.65 -9.66
CA PRO A 96 6.86 13.95 -9.19
C PRO A 96 8.26 13.86 -8.57
N TRP A 97 9.17 14.71 -9.03
CA TRP A 97 10.54 14.74 -8.53
C TRP A 97 10.63 15.06 -7.03
N SER A 98 9.71 15.88 -6.52
CA SER A 98 9.59 16.20 -5.09
C SER A 98 9.39 14.95 -4.21
N LEU A 99 8.79 13.89 -4.76
CA LEU A 99 8.48 12.65 -4.05
C LEU A 99 9.52 11.54 -4.26
N ARG A 100 10.64 11.84 -4.94
CA ARG A 100 11.69 10.85 -5.26
C ARG A 100 12.19 10.06 -4.05
N LYS A 101 12.27 10.69 -2.88
CA LYS A 101 12.73 10.04 -1.64
C LYS A 101 11.72 8.99 -1.19
N LEU A 102 10.44 9.32 -1.19
CA LEU A 102 9.36 8.40 -0.81
C LEU A 102 9.28 7.21 -1.77
N PHE A 103 9.43 7.45 -3.07
CA PHE A 103 9.51 6.36 -4.05
C PHE A 103 10.73 5.45 -3.81
N ALA A 104 11.89 6.02 -3.49
CA ALA A 104 13.07 5.22 -3.17
C ALA A 104 12.83 4.35 -1.91
N GLU A 105 12.20 4.89 -0.87
CA GLU A 105 11.85 4.13 0.35
C GLU A 105 10.85 3.00 0.07
N ILE A 106 9.85 3.23 -0.79
CA ILE A 106 8.91 2.20 -1.22
C ILE A 106 9.66 1.08 -1.96
N GLU A 107 10.45 1.44 -2.99
CA GLU A 107 11.23 0.49 -3.78
C GLU A 107 12.22 -0.31 -2.93
N ASP A 108 12.81 0.33 -1.91
CA ASP A 108 13.69 -0.30 -0.93
C ASP A 108 12.98 -1.40 -0.13
N GLY A 109 11.80 -1.07 0.40
CA GLY A 109 10.96 -2.01 1.14
C GLY A 109 10.48 -3.18 0.28
N CYS A 110 10.21 -2.93 -1.01
CA CYS A 110 9.78 -3.98 -1.94
C CYS A 110 10.84 -5.07 -2.18
N ARG A 111 12.13 -4.82 -1.94
CA ARG A 111 13.19 -5.81 -2.22
C ARG A 111 13.07 -7.10 -1.41
N HIS A 112 12.31 -7.07 -0.32
CA HIS A 112 12.07 -8.22 0.54
C HIS A 112 10.73 -8.91 0.25
N ILE A 113 9.98 -8.41 -0.74
CA ILE A 113 8.70 -8.94 -1.18
C ILE A 113 8.91 -9.64 -2.52
N THR A 114 8.37 -10.85 -2.66
CA THR A 114 8.60 -11.69 -3.85
C THR A 114 7.96 -11.08 -5.09
N GLU A 115 6.72 -10.56 -4.99
CA GLU A 115 5.96 -9.91 -6.07
C GLU A 115 4.95 -8.87 -5.50
N ILE A 116 4.73 -7.76 -6.21
CA ILE A 116 3.77 -6.66 -5.89
C ILE A 116 2.93 -6.31 -7.12
#